data_AF-A0A2I1EDQ3-F1
#
_entry.id   AF-A0A2I1EDQ3-F1
#
_cell.length_a   1.000
_cell.length_b   1.000
_cell.length_c   1.000
_cell.angle_alpha   90.00
_cell.angle_beta   90.00
_cell.angle_gamma   90.00
#
_symmetry.space_group_name_H-M   'P 1'
#
loop_
_entity.id
_entity.type
_entity.pdbx_description
1 polymer ?
#
loop_
_entity_poly.entity_id
_entity_poly.type
_entity_poly.pdbx_seq_one_letter_code
_entity_poly.pdbx_strand_id
1 'polypeptide(L)'
;MNKLFSITFLLLLFALFTTSSSSLIPRQLSQFQLCDSGKTYPLSITTLTYTPNPIVLGQNLTLKIVGTSQVQVDQNSNLKVQGTGLLSFLVYNIDFCNELLAPNVPSGSQLCPIPVGNFDYDITVTVPNRPELKPFNGVTVRITLINPDATELICLEGPIQLTS
;
A
#
# COMPACT_ATOMS: atom_id res chain seq x y z
N MET A 1 -2.41 -7.39 -67.60
CA MET A 1 -1.24 -6.98 -66.79
C MET A 1 -1.66 -5.95 -65.75
N ASN A 2 -1.86 -6.46 -64.53
CA ASN A 2 -1.49 -5.93 -63.21
C ASN A 2 -2.08 -4.57 -62.75
N LYS A 3 -3.36 -4.58 -62.35
CA LYS A 3 -4.00 -3.61 -61.43
C LYS A 3 -3.55 -3.80 -59.95
N LEU A 4 -2.28 -4.13 -59.72
CA LEU A 4 -1.77 -4.58 -58.41
C LEU A 4 -0.96 -3.51 -57.65
N PHE A 5 -0.78 -2.31 -58.21
CA PHE A 5 0.17 -1.32 -57.67
C PHE A 5 -0.44 -0.17 -56.86
N SER A 6 -1.77 -0.12 -56.68
CA SER A 6 -2.41 1.03 -56.00
C SER A 6 -2.97 0.73 -54.61
N ILE A 7 -2.90 -0.52 -54.14
CA ILE A 7 -3.44 -0.93 -52.83
C ILE A 7 -2.35 -0.96 -51.74
N THR A 8 -1.07 -0.95 -52.12
CA THR A 8 0.07 -0.95 -51.19
C THR A 8 0.32 0.38 -50.48
N PHE A 9 -0.35 1.48 -50.88
CA PHE A 9 -0.31 2.75 -50.15
C PHE A 9 -1.32 2.80 -48.97
N LEU A 10 -2.14 1.76 -48.80
CA LEU A 10 -3.19 1.68 -47.77
C LEU A 10 -2.68 1.16 -46.40
N LEU A 11 -1.40 0.80 -46.24
CA LEU A 11 -0.93 0.10 -45.02
C LEU A 11 0.26 0.75 -44.30
N LEU A 12 0.85 1.83 -44.83
CA LEU A 12 2.02 2.50 -44.25
C LEU A 12 1.70 3.72 -43.36
N LEU A 13 0.42 3.91 -43.00
CA LEU A 13 -0.02 4.82 -41.94
C LEU A 13 -0.32 4.09 -40.60
N PHE A 14 0.04 2.80 -40.50
CA PHE A 14 0.56 2.25 -39.25
C PHE A 14 1.90 2.96 -39.01
N ALA A 15 2.18 3.70 -37.93
CA ALA A 15 1.57 3.72 -36.63
C ALA A 15 1.78 5.14 -36.07
N LEU A 16 0.70 5.93 -36.02
CA LEU A 16 0.64 7.01 -35.04
C LEU A 16 0.69 6.33 -33.68
N PHE A 17 1.80 6.53 -32.98
CA PHE A 17 2.04 6.05 -31.63
C PHE A 17 0.92 6.57 -30.72
N THR A 18 -0.13 5.77 -30.54
CA THR A 18 -1.00 5.91 -29.38
C THR A 18 -0.22 5.39 -28.20
N THR A 19 0.61 6.25 -27.60
CA THR A 19 1.04 6.05 -26.21
C THR A 19 -0.18 6.32 -25.34
N SER A 20 -1.10 5.35 -25.33
CA SER A 20 -2.06 5.19 -24.25
C SER A 20 -1.22 4.90 -23.02
N SER A 21 -0.86 5.94 -22.27
CA SER A 21 -0.46 5.79 -20.88
C SER A 21 -1.69 5.31 -20.12
N SER A 22 -1.97 4.02 -20.28
CA SER A 22 -2.79 3.27 -19.35
C SER A 22 -2.07 3.41 -18.02
N SER A 23 -2.44 4.42 -17.23
CA SER A 23 -2.24 4.37 -15.80
C SER A 23 -2.95 3.09 -15.37
N LEU A 24 -2.18 2.01 -15.27
CA LEU A 24 -2.61 0.77 -14.66
C LEU A 24 -2.77 1.13 -13.20
N ILE A 25 -3.90 1.74 -12.84
CA ILE A 25 -4.35 1.84 -11.46
C ILE A 25 -4.37 0.38 -10.99
N PRO A 26 -3.48 -0.02 -10.08
CA PRO A 26 -3.43 -1.41 -9.63
C PRO A 26 -4.77 -1.74 -8.99
N ARG A 27 -5.48 -2.68 -9.60
CA ARG A 27 -6.81 -3.10 -9.23
C ARG A 27 -6.73 -4.00 -7.99
N GLN A 28 -6.45 -3.45 -6.79
CA GLN A 28 -7.05 -3.80 -5.48
C GLN A 28 -6.44 -3.01 -4.29
N LEU A 29 -6.53 -1.68 -4.37
CA LEU A 29 -6.36 -0.74 -3.26
C LEU A 29 -7.74 -0.26 -2.78
N SER A 30 -8.76 -1.13 -2.73
CA SER A 30 -10.18 -0.74 -2.95
C SER A 30 -10.76 0.37 -2.07
N GLN A 31 -10.11 0.73 -0.96
CA GLN A 31 -10.48 1.88 -0.13
C GLN A 31 -9.33 2.86 0.14
N PHE A 32 -8.11 2.59 -0.30
CA PHE A 32 -6.94 3.45 -0.07
C PHE A 32 -6.43 4.04 -1.39
N GLN A 33 -5.91 5.25 -1.33
CA GLN A 33 -5.27 5.93 -2.45
C GLN A 33 -3.93 6.52 -2.00
N LEU A 34 -3.05 6.86 -2.93
CA LEU A 34 -1.84 7.61 -2.57
C LEU A 34 -2.22 8.98 -1.98
N CYS A 35 -1.52 9.40 -0.93
CA CYS A 35 -1.77 10.72 -0.30
C CYS A 35 -1.50 11.90 -1.23
N ASP A 36 -0.52 11.74 -2.13
CA ASP A 36 -0.13 12.71 -3.13
C ASP A 36 0.10 11.96 -4.43
N SER A 37 -0.79 12.15 -5.41
CA SER A 37 -0.72 11.48 -6.71
C SER A 37 0.35 12.06 -7.64
N GLY A 38 0.93 13.22 -7.32
CA GLY A 38 2.06 13.82 -8.04
C GLY A 38 3.42 13.40 -7.50
N LYS A 39 3.49 12.86 -6.28
CA LYS A 39 4.73 12.37 -5.67
C LYS A 39 5.03 10.95 -6.12
N THR A 40 6.28 10.73 -6.52
CA THR A 40 6.78 9.36 -6.76
C THR A 40 7.32 8.79 -5.45
N TYR A 41 6.83 7.61 -5.10
CA TYR A 41 7.23 6.86 -3.92
C TYR A 41 8.13 5.69 -4.33
N PRO A 42 9.21 5.39 -3.60
CA PRO A 42 10.07 4.25 -3.92
C PRO A 42 9.40 2.90 -3.62
N LEU A 43 8.35 2.86 -2.79
CA LEU A 43 7.53 1.68 -2.54
C LEU A 43 6.16 1.82 -3.21
N SER A 44 5.75 0.80 -3.96
CA SER A 44 4.41 0.69 -4.54
C SER A 44 3.65 -0.48 -3.93
N ILE A 45 2.35 -0.28 -3.70
CA ILE A 45 1.44 -1.31 -3.19
C ILE A 45 0.37 -1.55 -4.23
N THR A 46 0.27 -2.79 -4.72
CA THR A 46 -0.73 -3.20 -5.72
C THR A 46 -1.94 -3.87 -5.06
N THR A 47 -1.76 -4.42 -3.87
CA THR A 47 -2.84 -5.04 -3.08
C THR A 47 -2.69 -4.68 -1.62
N LEU A 48 -3.74 -4.09 -1.05
CA LEU A 48 -3.89 -3.91 0.39
C LEU A 48 -5.33 -4.24 0.77
N THR A 49 -5.52 -5.41 1.37
CA THR A 49 -6.82 -5.80 1.96
C THR A 49 -6.64 -6.17 3.42
N TYR A 50 -7.72 -6.05 4.19
CA TYR A 50 -7.72 -6.46 5.59
C TYR A 50 -9.04 -7.09 5.98
N THR A 51 -9.02 -7.96 6.99
CA THR A 51 -10.20 -8.63 7.54
C THR A 51 -10.00 -8.87 9.05
N PRO A 52 -11.00 -8.59 9.90
CA PRO A 52 -12.33 -8.09 9.58
C PRO A 52 -12.34 -6.60 9.18
N ASN A 53 -13.40 -6.19 8.47
CA ASN A 53 -13.75 -4.80 8.22
C ASN A 53 -15.22 -4.59 8.61
N PRO A 54 -15.56 -3.81 9.66
CA PRO A 54 -14.69 -2.98 10.49
C PRO A 54 -13.60 -3.74 11.27
N ILE A 55 -12.52 -3.04 11.63
CA ILE A 55 -11.44 -3.58 12.47
C ILE A 55 -11.97 -3.71 13.90
N VAL A 56 -11.77 -4.86 14.55
CA VAL A 56 -12.26 -5.13 15.91
C VAL A 56 -11.11 -5.09 16.92
N LEU A 57 -11.23 -4.25 17.94
CA LEU A 57 -10.27 -4.14 19.04
C LEU A 57 -10.14 -5.47 19.79
N GLY A 58 -8.90 -5.85 20.11
CA GLY A 58 -8.60 -7.10 20.81
C GLY A 58 -8.70 -8.36 19.94
N GLN A 59 -9.08 -8.22 18.66
CA GLN A 59 -9.14 -9.34 17.73
C GLN A 59 -7.98 -9.31 16.73
N ASN A 60 -7.82 -10.42 16.02
CA ASN A 60 -6.86 -10.55 14.95
C ASN A 60 -7.34 -9.78 13.71
N LEU A 61 -6.44 -9.00 13.13
CA LEU A 61 -6.56 -8.36 11.84
C LEU A 61 -5.59 -9.06 10.88
N THR A 62 -6.14 -9.70 9.85
CA THR A 62 -5.36 -10.28 8.75
C THR A 62 -5.23 -9.25 7.65
N LEU A 63 -4.02 -9.05 7.14
CA LEU A 63 -3.63 -8.11 6.11
C LEU A 63 -3.01 -8.88 4.94
N LYS A 64 -3.49 -8.62 3.72
CA LYS A 64 -2.81 -9.02 2.47
C LYS A 64 -2.13 -7.80 1.89
N ILE A 65 -0.81 -7.84 1.78
CA ILE A 65 0.02 -6.74 1.28
C ILE A 65 0.87 -7.27 0.13
N VAL A 66 0.64 -6.76 -1.08
CA VAL A 66 1.44 -7.09 -2.27
C VAL A 66 1.96 -5.80 -2.88
N GLY A 67 3.25 -5.78 -3.20
CA GLY A 67 3.89 -4.59 -3.72
C GLY A 67 5.29 -4.81 -4.26
N THR A 68 5.92 -3.70 -4.64
CA THR A 68 7.30 -3.65 -5.14
C THR A 68 8.03 -2.48 -4.49
N SER A 69 9.24 -2.72 -3.97
CA SER A 69 10.10 -1.67 -3.42
C SER A 69 11.31 -1.45 -4.31
N GLN A 70 11.62 -0.18 -4.61
CA GLN A 70 12.83 0.25 -5.34
C GLN A 70 14.02 0.48 -4.40
N VAL A 71 13.77 0.58 -3.09
CA VAL A 71 14.76 0.69 -2.02
C VAL A 71 14.50 -0.36 -0.95
N GLN A 72 15.47 -0.67 -0.10
CA GLN A 72 15.24 -1.58 1.02
C GLN A 72 14.27 -0.94 2.03
N VAL A 73 13.30 -1.70 2.54
CA VAL A 73 12.57 -1.31 3.76
C VAL A 73 13.40 -1.79 4.94
N ASP A 74 13.95 -0.85 5.70
CA ASP A 74 14.94 -1.15 6.71
C ASP A 74 14.34 -1.71 8.01
N GLN A 75 15.20 -2.32 8.81
CA GLN A 75 14.84 -2.60 10.19
C GLN A 75 14.51 -1.28 10.92
N ASN A 76 13.49 -1.29 11.77
CA ASN A 76 12.98 -0.14 12.52
C ASN A 76 12.27 0.93 11.67
N SER A 77 11.84 0.61 10.44
CA SER A 77 10.96 1.50 9.68
C SER A 77 9.68 1.79 10.44
N ASN A 78 9.29 3.05 10.48
CA ASN A 78 8.15 3.54 11.23
C ASN A 78 6.90 3.59 10.33
N LEU A 79 5.85 2.89 10.74
CA LEU A 79 4.52 3.04 10.17
C LEU A 79 3.73 4.05 11.00
N LYS A 80 3.55 5.24 10.45
CA LYS A 80 2.81 6.33 11.07
C LYS A 80 1.37 6.35 10.59
N VAL A 81 0.41 6.15 11.49
CA VAL A 81 -1.04 6.20 11.20
C VAL A 81 -1.63 7.44 11.84
N GLN A 82 -2.25 8.31 11.02
CA GLN A 82 -2.78 9.60 11.44
C GLN A 82 -4.23 9.76 10.99
N GLY A 83 -5.16 10.08 11.89
CA GLY A 83 -6.51 10.52 11.50
C GLY A 83 -6.45 11.88 10.79
N THR A 84 -7.14 12.02 9.66
CA THR A 84 -7.29 13.30 8.95
C THR A 84 -8.66 13.93 9.30
N GLY A 85 -8.67 15.21 9.69
CA GLY A 85 -9.89 15.89 10.15
C GLY A 85 -9.66 17.06 11.13
N LEU A 86 -10.76 17.60 11.69
CA LEU A 86 -10.79 18.85 12.48
C LEU A 86 -10.05 18.78 13.83
N LEU A 87 -9.79 17.59 14.35
CA LEU A 87 -9.00 17.35 15.56
C LEU A 87 -8.06 16.16 15.30
N SER A 88 -6.76 16.33 15.50
CA SER A 88 -5.74 15.27 15.33
C SER A 88 -5.77 14.27 16.50
N PHE A 89 -6.88 13.56 16.69
CA PHE A 89 -7.09 12.67 17.84
C PHE A 89 -6.39 11.30 17.72
N LEU A 90 -5.80 10.99 16.56
CA LEU A 90 -5.30 9.65 16.25
C LEU A 90 -3.92 9.77 15.60
N VAL A 91 -2.87 9.55 16.38
CA VAL A 91 -1.49 9.47 15.88
C VAL A 91 -0.83 8.24 16.53
N TYR A 92 -0.61 7.21 15.73
CA TYR A 92 0.10 6.00 16.15
C TYR A 92 1.39 5.86 15.36
N ASN A 93 2.43 5.51 16.08
CA ASN A 93 3.73 5.13 15.53
C ASN A 93 3.91 3.67 15.84
N ILE A 94 4.05 2.86 14.80
CA ILE A 94 4.18 1.42 14.89
C ILE A 94 5.54 1.06 14.30
N ASP A 95 6.32 0.24 14.99
CA ASP A 95 7.51 -0.36 14.37
C ASP A 95 7.04 -1.38 13.33
N PHE A 96 7.16 -1.03 12.05
CA PHE A 96 6.63 -1.83 10.95
C PHE A 96 7.21 -3.24 10.95
N CYS A 97 8.52 -3.36 11.19
CA CYS A 97 9.19 -4.64 11.17
C CYS A 97 8.88 -5.48 12.42
N ASN A 98 8.98 -4.87 13.60
CA ASN A 98 8.86 -5.61 14.86
C ASN A 98 7.41 -5.87 15.29
N GLU A 99 6.48 -4.96 15.02
CA GLU A 99 5.09 -5.10 15.46
C GLU A 99 4.18 -5.68 14.38
N LEU A 100 4.44 -5.40 13.09
CA LEU A 100 3.59 -5.88 11.99
C LEU A 100 4.09 -7.20 11.41
N LEU A 101 5.39 -7.28 11.07
CA LEU A 101 5.92 -8.44 10.35
C LEU A 101 6.46 -9.53 11.28
N ALA A 102 7.21 -9.19 12.34
CA ALA A 102 7.85 -10.17 13.22
C ALA A 102 6.91 -11.23 13.82
N PRO A 103 5.64 -10.92 14.20
CA PRO A 103 4.69 -11.93 14.68
C PRO A 103 4.34 -13.01 13.65
N ASN A 104 4.63 -12.76 12.37
CA ASN A 104 4.30 -13.62 11.24
C ASN A 104 5.51 -14.32 10.64
N VAL A 105 6.68 -14.26 11.30
CA VAL A 105 7.93 -14.86 10.85
C VAL A 105 7.99 -16.34 11.26
N PRO A 106 8.04 -17.29 10.30
CA PRO A 106 8.37 -18.68 10.61
C PRO A 106 9.73 -18.83 11.30
N SER A 107 9.90 -19.86 12.12
CA SER A 107 11.18 -20.14 12.76
C SER A 107 12.31 -20.28 11.72
N GLY A 108 13.38 -19.50 11.89
CA GLY A 108 14.55 -19.53 11.00
C GLY A 108 14.43 -18.68 9.72
N SER A 109 13.37 -17.87 9.58
CA SER A 109 13.25 -16.89 8.49
C SER A 109 13.16 -15.46 9.04
N GLN A 110 13.06 -14.49 8.14
CA GLN A 110 12.90 -13.08 8.48
C GLN A 110 12.09 -12.40 7.37
N LEU A 111 11.22 -11.45 7.72
CA LEU A 111 10.43 -10.67 6.76
C LEU A 111 10.92 -9.22 6.60
N CYS A 112 11.70 -8.71 7.56
CA CYS A 112 12.42 -7.45 7.48
C CYS A 112 13.93 -7.71 7.59
N PRO A 113 14.84 -6.88 7.07
CA PRO A 113 14.55 -5.84 6.10
C PRO A 113 13.90 -6.43 4.83
N ILE A 114 12.98 -5.68 4.21
CA ILE A 114 12.39 -6.09 2.93
C ILE A 114 13.36 -5.67 1.83
N PRO A 115 13.95 -6.60 1.06
CA PRO A 115 14.88 -6.26 0.00
C PRO A 115 14.19 -5.53 -1.16
N VAL A 116 14.99 -4.89 -2.01
CA VAL A 116 14.53 -4.34 -3.29
C VAL A 116 13.89 -5.45 -4.13
N GLY A 117 12.73 -5.15 -4.73
CA GLY A 117 11.98 -6.09 -5.56
C GLY A 117 10.55 -6.28 -5.08
N ASN A 118 9.94 -7.38 -5.54
CA ASN A 118 8.54 -7.71 -5.25
C ASN A 118 8.41 -8.43 -3.91
N PHE A 119 7.32 -8.17 -3.21
CA PHE A 119 6.95 -8.91 -2.00
C PHE A 119 5.45 -9.20 -2.00
N ASP A 120 5.10 -10.30 -1.34
CA ASP A 120 3.73 -10.75 -1.12
C ASP A 120 3.64 -11.31 0.30
N TYR A 121 2.89 -10.60 1.16
CA TYR A 121 2.71 -10.94 2.55
C TYR A 121 1.23 -11.14 2.89
N ASP A 122 0.97 -12.23 3.59
CA ASP A 122 -0.27 -12.50 4.30
C ASP A 122 0.08 -12.55 5.80
N ILE A 123 -0.32 -11.53 6.55
CA ILE A 123 0.10 -11.33 7.93
C ILE A 123 -1.11 -11.14 8.83
N THR A 124 -1.05 -11.70 10.03
CA THR A 124 -2.07 -11.53 11.06
C THR A 124 -1.45 -10.84 12.27
N VAL A 125 -2.12 -9.80 12.75
CA VAL A 125 -1.70 -9.06 13.95
C VAL A 125 -2.88 -8.89 14.89
N THR A 126 -2.62 -8.93 16.20
CA THR A 126 -3.67 -8.64 17.19
C THR A 126 -3.80 -7.13 17.36
N VAL A 127 -4.99 -6.61 17.12
CA VAL A 127 -5.29 -5.19 17.33
C VAL A 127 -5.35 -4.92 18.83
N PRO A 128 -4.57 -3.98 19.38
CA PRO A 128 -4.57 -3.71 20.81
C PRO A 128 -5.95 -3.22 21.29
N ASN A 129 -6.46 -3.78 22.38
CA ASN A 129 -7.63 -3.24 23.08
C ASN A 129 -7.16 -2.40 24.27
N ARG A 130 -6.98 -1.09 24.07
CA ARG A 130 -6.47 -0.16 25.09
C ARG A 130 -7.39 1.04 25.25
N PRO A 131 -7.44 1.68 26.43
CA PRO A 131 -8.32 2.83 26.68
C PRO A 131 -8.10 4.03 25.73
N GLU A 132 -6.90 4.17 25.17
CA GLU A 132 -6.58 5.24 24.23
C GLU A 132 -7.14 4.97 22.81
N LEU A 133 -7.40 3.71 22.47
CA LEU A 133 -7.99 3.27 21.21
C LEU A 133 -9.51 3.12 21.38
N LYS A 134 -10.26 4.17 21.04
CA LYS A 134 -11.72 4.15 21.11
C LYS A 134 -12.32 3.71 19.78
N PRO A 135 -13.45 2.96 19.80
CA PRO A 135 -14.24 2.72 18.59
C PRO A 135 -14.62 4.02 17.90
N PHE A 136 -14.61 4.01 16.57
CA PHE A 136 -15.08 5.11 15.75
C PHE A 136 -15.64 4.58 14.43
N ASN A 137 -16.66 5.27 13.93
CA ASN A 137 -17.32 4.92 12.68
C ASN A 137 -16.84 5.87 11.57
N GLY A 138 -15.93 5.38 10.74
CA GLY A 138 -15.50 6.05 9.50
C GLY A 138 -14.61 7.26 9.74
N VAL A 139 -13.32 7.03 9.94
CA VAL A 139 -12.28 8.08 9.96
C VAL A 139 -11.35 7.84 8.79
N THR A 140 -11.09 8.89 8.01
CA THR A 140 -10.01 8.84 7.02
C THR A 140 -8.68 8.89 7.76
N VAL A 141 -7.81 7.93 7.48
CA VAL A 141 -6.45 7.91 8.00
C VAL A 141 -5.45 8.12 6.88
N ARG A 142 -4.33 8.75 7.23
CA ARG A 142 -3.09 8.80 6.48
C ARG A 142 -2.10 7.83 7.10
N ILE A 143 -1.63 6.89 6.30
CA ILE A 143 -0.68 5.84 6.65
C ILE A 143 0.61 6.13 5.89
N THR A 144 1.69 6.39 6.62
CA THR A 144 2.99 6.71 6.03
C THR A 144 4.03 5.73 6.54
N LEU A 145 4.75 5.06 5.64
CA LEU A 145 5.89 4.21 6.01
C LEU A 145 7.19 4.99 5.77
N ILE A 146 8.03 5.06 6.79
CA ILE A 146 9.25 5.90 6.79
C ILE A 146 10.42 5.04 7.26
N ASN A 147 11.52 5.02 6.50
CA ASN A 147 12.76 4.37 6.92
C ASN A 147 13.50 5.21 7.99
N PRO A 148 14.45 4.60 8.73
CA PRO A 148 15.23 5.30 9.76
C PRO A 148 16.04 6.50 9.25
N ASP A 149 16.39 6.51 7.96
CA ASP A 149 17.05 7.62 7.27
C ASP A 149 16.10 8.78 6.92
N ALA A 150 14.85 8.72 7.39
CA ALA A 150 13.74 9.63 7.08
C ALA A 150 13.21 9.56 5.64
N THR A 151 13.61 8.55 4.85
CA THR A 151 13.03 8.31 3.53
C THR A 151 11.57 7.86 3.67
N GLU A 152 10.65 8.67 3.14
CA GLU A 152 9.23 8.30 3.05
C GLU A 152 9.02 7.30 1.91
N LEU A 153 8.74 6.05 2.28
CA LEU A 153 8.64 4.94 1.35
C LEU A 153 7.33 4.94 0.57
N ILE A 154 6.21 5.14 1.27
CA ILE A 154 4.88 5.29 0.69
C ILE A 154 3.99 6.09 1.63
N CYS A 155 3.00 6.77 1.06
CA CYS A 155 1.88 7.34 1.82
C CYS A 155 0.55 6.91 1.18
N LEU A 156 -0.31 6.29 1.98
CA LEU A 156 -1.67 5.91 1.61
C LEU A 156 -2.69 6.63 2.49
N GLU A 157 -3.84 6.96 1.95
CA GLU A 157 -4.97 7.51 2.68
C GLU A 157 -6.28 6.79 2.34
N GLY A 158 -7.14 6.60 3.31
CA GLY A 158 -8.42 5.91 3.12
C GLY A 158 -9.23 5.81 4.40
N PRO A 159 -10.53 5.45 4.29
CA PRO A 159 -11.39 5.31 5.44
C PRO A 159 -11.08 4.01 6.19
N ILE A 160 -11.10 4.09 7.52
CA ILE A 160 -11.11 2.93 8.41
C ILE A 160 -12.22 3.07 9.44
N GLN A 161 -12.63 1.94 10.00
CA GLN A 161 -13.61 1.85 11.07
C GLN A 161 -13.06 0.95 12.16
N LEU A 162 -13.19 1.37 13.41
CA LEU A 162 -12.79 0.59 14.58
C LEU A 162 -14.02 0.30 15.46
N THR A 163 -14.20 -0.95 15.83
CA THR A 163 -15.27 -1.45 16.73
C THR A 163 -14.67 -2.23 17.90
N SER A 164 -15.44 -2.51 18.93
CA SER A 164 -15.04 -3.29 20.12
C SER A 164 -15.95 -4.49 20.32
#